data_AF-A0A2V8H9S5-F1
#
_entry.id   AF-A0A2V8H9S5-F1
#
_cell.length_a   1.000
_cell.length_b   1.000
_cell.length_c   1.000
_cell.angle_alpha   90.00
_cell.angle_beta   90.00
_cell.angle_gamma   90.00
#
_symmetry.space_group_name_H-M   'P 1'
#
loop_
_entity.id
_entity.type
_entity.pdbx_description
1 polymer ?
#
loop_
_entity_poly.entity_id
_entity_poly.type
_entity_poly.pdbx_seq_one_letter_code
_entity_poly.pdbx_strand_id
1 'polypeptide(L)'
;KRLAAGERRATADLIASLMELDSRKLYLGEGCSSLFTYCTQVLRLSEHAAYGRIAAARAARRFPIILPLLADGSLNLTTVCLLAPHLTSDNHRELLTAATHKSKREVEHLVATISPQPDPPTSVRRLPTPKIAQRVPSIEPPQSRLEPPAPAMCRPATPEPAIVAPLAPERYKVQFTVSRETYGKLRRAQELLRHTVPNGDPGAIFDRALTVLLAEVEKQKCGATARPRGARPAASSSRRIPAAVKREVWARDGGRCAFVGVNGRCTERGFLEYHHVQPFADGGLSVAENLQLRCRAHNAYEAGQWFGPLFVREVPAAWLTRTGSGPSSEVAARAFSATMPSG
;
A
#
# COMPACT_ATOMS: atom_id res chain seq x y z
N LYS A 1 -34.21 -20.54 -2.96
CA LYS A 1 -33.20 -21.55 -2.56
C LYS A 1 -32.26 -21.96 -3.71
N ARG A 2 -32.77 -22.41 -4.88
CA ARG A 2 -31.92 -22.80 -6.03
C ARG A 2 -30.98 -21.70 -6.53
N LEU A 3 -31.47 -20.46 -6.68
CA LEU A 3 -30.65 -19.31 -7.13
C LEU A 3 -29.51 -19.00 -6.15
N ALA A 4 -29.80 -18.94 -4.85
CA ALA A 4 -28.77 -18.73 -3.82
C ALA A 4 -27.70 -19.84 -3.83
N ALA A 5 -28.07 -21.10 -4.08
CA ALA A 5 -27.11 -22.19 -4.24
C ALA A 5 -26.32 -22.10 -5.57
N GLY A 6 -26.89 -21.50 -6.61
CA GLY A 6 -26.19 -21.18 -7.85
C GLY A 6 -25.15 -20.08 -7.65
N GLU A 7 -25.52 -18.99 -6.96
CA GLU A 7 -24.64 -17.87 -6.65
C GLU A 7 -23.42 -18.30 -5.82
N ARG A 8 -23.63 -19.15 -4.81
CA ARG A 8 -22.54 -19.70 -3.99
C ARG A 8 -21.57 -20.56 -4.79
N ARG A 9 -22.09 -21.45 -5.65
CA ARG A 9 -21.26 -22.24 -6.56
C ARG A 9 -20.47 -21.36 -7.52
N ALA A 10 -21.12 -20.40 -8.18
CA ALA A 10 -20.44 -19.45 -9.06
C ALA A 10 -19.34 -18.65 -8.34
N THR A 11 -19.57 -18.28 -7.06
CA THR A 11 -18.57 -17.62 -6.24
C THR A 11 -17.37 -18.53 -5.96
N ALA A 12 -17.61 -19.79 -5.59
CA ALA A 12 -16.55 -20.77 -5.35
C ALA A 12 -15.74 -21.05 -6.63
N ASP A 13 -16.41 -21.20 -7.78
CA ASP A 13 -15.77 -21.41 -9.09
C ASP A 13 -14.91 -20.22 -9.50
N LEU A 14 -15.39 -18.99 -9.27
CA LEU A 14 -14.61 -17.77 -9.49
C LEU A 14 -13.37 -17.73 -8.59
N ILE A 15 -13.51 -18.08 -7.30
CA ILE A 15 -12.39 -18.11 -6.36
C ILE A 15 -11.35 -19.16 -6.78
N ALA A 16 -11.78 -20.33 -7.23
CA ALA A 16 -10.90 -21.37 -7.76
C ALA A 16 -10.16 -20.90 -9.03
N SER A 17 -10.85 -20.20 -9.92
CA SER A 17 -10.25 -19.62 -11.13
C SER A 17 -9.23 -18.52 -10.78
N LEU A 18 -9.56 -17.63 -9.85
CA LEU A 18 -8.65 -16.58 -9.36
C LEU A 18 -7.42 -17.16 -8.66
N MET A 19 -7.56 -18.30 -7.98
CA MET A 19 -6.46 -19.01 -7.35
C MET A 19 -5.43 -19.50 -8.39
N GLU A 20 -5.88 -20.15 -9.47
CA GLU A 20 -5.01 -20.57 -10.57
C GLU A 20 -4.39 -19.37 -11.29
N LEU A 21 -5.17 -18.30 -11.45
CA LEU A 21 -4.72 -17.08 -12.09
C LEU A 21 -3.63 -16.38 -11.25
N ASP A 22 -3.74 -16.38 -9.91
CA ASP A 22 -2.74 -15.84 -8.97
C ASP A 22 -1.48 -16.70 -8.93
N SER A 23 -1.62 -18.03 -8.92
CA SER A 23 -0.50 -18.97 -8.80
C SER A 23 0.42 -18.90 -10.01
N ARG A 24 -0.17 -18.83 -11.21
CA ARG A 24 0.55 -18.74 -12.48
C ARG A 24 0.83 -17.31 -12.92
N LYS A 25 0.31 -16.32 -12.18
CA LYS A 25 0.40 -14.88 -12.48
C LYS A 25 -0.02 -14.51 -13.91
N LEU A 26 -1.07 -15.16 -14.42
CA LEU A 26 -1.51 -14.98 -15.82
C LEU A 26 -1.97 -13.55 -16.12
N TYR A 27 -2.40 -12.80 -15.09
CA TYR A 27 -2.73 -11.39 -15.19
C TYR A 27 -1.60 -10.51 -15.76
N LEU A 28 -0.34 -10.95 -15.67
CA LEU A 28 0.81 -10.21 -16.20
C LEU A 28 0.74 -10.12 -17.73
N GLY A 29 0.48 -11.25 -18.39
CA GLY A 29 0.30 -11.31 -19.85
C GLY A 29 -0.95 -10.56 -20.34
N GLU A 30 -1.96 -10.43 -19.46
CA GLU A 30 -3.16 -9.63 -19.72
C GLU A 30 -2.92 -8.11 -19.66
N GLY A 31 -1.71 -7.68 -19.25
CA GLY A 31 -1.35 -6.27 -19.12
C GLY A 31 -1.56 -5.67 -17.73
N CYS A 32 -1.96 -6.48 -16.75
CA CYS A 32 -2.20 -6.02 -15.37
C CYS A 32 -0.96 -6.20 -14.50
N SER A 33 -0.60 -5.19 -13.71
CA SER A 33 0.56 -5.26 -12.79
C SER A 33 0.32 -6.16 -11.57
N SER A 34 -0.94 -6.47 -11.27
CA SER A 34 -1.36 -7.27 -10.13
C SER A 34 -2.70 -7.95 -10.39
N LEU A 35 -3.00 -9.00 -9.61
CA LEU A 35 -4.32 -9.63 -9.61
C LEU A 35 -5.44 -8.64 -9.23
N PHE A 36 -5.16 -7.68 -8.33
CA PHE A 36 -6.13 -6.66 -7.96
C PHE A 36 -6.50 -5.79 -9.17
N THR A 37 -5.50 -5.33 -9.92
CA THR A 37 -5.69 -4.55 -11.15
C THR A 37 -6.49 -5.35 -12.18
N TYR A 38 -6.23 -6.65 -12.31
CA TYR A 38 -7.00 -7.53 -13.19
C TYR A 38 -8.47 -7.63 -12.76
N CYS A 39 -8.73 -7.87 -11.47
CA CYS A 39 -10.08 -7.95 -10.92
C CYS A 39 -10.89 -6.66 -11.14
N THR A 40 -10.28 -5.49 -10.95
CA THR A 40 -10.99 -4.21 -11.06
C THR A 40 -11.11 -3.70 -12.50
N GLN A 41 -10.07 -3.85 -13.31
CA GLN A 41 -10.04 -3.30 -14.67
C GLN A 41 -10.58 -4.27 -15.72
N VAL A 42 -10.29 -5.57 -15.61
CA VAL A 42 -10.73 -6.58 -16.58
C VAL A 42 -12.05 -7.19 -16.15
N LEU A 43 -12.13 -7.73 -14.92
CA LEU A 43 -13.37 -8.36 -14.42
C LEU A 43 -14.41 -7.35 -13.92
N ARG A 44 -14.09 -6.05 -13.89
CA ARG A 44 -14.99 -4.96 -13.46
C ARG A 44 -15.58 -5.14 -12.06
N LEU A 45 -14.85 -5.82 -11.17
CA LEU A 45 -15.23 -5.91 -9.76
C LEU A 45 -14.96 -4.58 -9.06
N SER A 46 -15.79 -4.25 -8.07
CA SER A 46 -15.46 -3.17 -7.14
C SER A 46 -14.20 -3.52 -6.34
N GLU A 47 -13.47 -2.52 -5.85
CA GLU A 47 -12.25 -2.75 -5.08
C GLU A 47 -12.51 -3.65 -3.86
N HIS A 48 -13.60 -3.39 -3.13
CA HIS A 48 -14.00 -4.20 -1.99
C HIS A 48 -14.29 -5.66 -2.38
N ALA A 49 -14.99 -5.87 -3.50
CA ALA A 49 -15.29 -7.20 -4.03
C ALA A 49 -14.01 -7.95 -4.46
N ALA A 50 -13.03 -7.23 -5.03
CA ALA A 50 -11.74 -7.78 -5.44
C ALA A 50 -10.90 -8.22 -4.24
N TYR A 51 -10.76 -7.38 -3.20
CA TYR A 51 -9.98 -7.71 -2.01
C TYR A 51 -10.45 -9.01 -1.35
N GLY A 52 -11.75 -9.13 -1.08
CA GLY A 52 -12.30 -10.32 -0.43
C GLY A 52 -12.09 -11.59 -1.25
N ARG A 53 -12.28 -11.53 -2.58
CA ARG A 53 -12.08 -12.68 -3.47
C ARG A 53 -10.61 -13.07 -3.59
N ILE A 54 -9.70 -12.12 -3.65
CA ILE A 54 -8.25 -12.38 -3.69
C ILE A 54 -7.78 -13.01 -2.37
N ALA A 55 -8.24 -12.47 -1.23
CA ALA A 55 -7.95 -13.05 0.08
C ALA A 55 -8.46 -14.49 0.17
N ALA A 56 -9.70 -14.73 -0.24
CA ALA A 56 -10.28 -16.07 -0.26
C ALA A 56 -9.56 -17.02 -1.22
N ALA A 57 -9.18 -16.58 -2.43
CA ALA A 57 -8.44 -17.39 -3.39
C ALA A 57 -7.07 -17.81 -2.83
N ARG A 58 -6.35 -16.89 -2.17
CA ARG A 58 -5.07 -17.19 -1.53
C ARG A 58 -5.22 -18.12 -0.33
N ALA A 59 -6.28 -17.93 0.47
CA ALA A 59 -6.60 -18.82 1.58
C ALA A 59 -6.95 -20.23 1.06
N ALA A 60 -7.79 -20.34 0.03
CA ALA A 60 -8.18 -21.59 -0.62
C ALA A 60 -6.98 -22.32 -1.25
N ARG A 61 -6.00 -21.58 -1.80
CA ARG A 61 -4.74 -22.18 -2.28
C ARG A 61 -3.98 -22.89 -1.17
N ARG A 62 -3.97 -22.31 0.03
CA ARG A 62 -3.29 -22.87 1.21
C ARG A 62 -4.13 -23.96 1.87
N PHE A 63 -5.45 -23.84 1.84
CA PHE A 63 -6.41 -24.74 2.46
C PHE A 63 -7.57 -25.06 1.49
N PRO A 64 -7.43 -26.07 0.61
CA PRO A 64 -8.40 -26.35 -0.45
C PRO A 64 -9.83 -26.69 0.03
N ILE A 65 -9.98 -27.14 1.28
CA ILE A 65 -11.29 -27.42 1.91
C ILE A 65 -12.22 -26.19 1.94
N ILE A 66 -11.69 -24.97 1.80
CA ILE A 66 -12.49 -23.74 1.75
C ILE A 66 -13.45 -23.73 0.54
N LEU A 67 -13.05 -24.26 -0.62
CA LEU A 67 -13.87 -24.23 -1.83
C LEU A 67 -15.21 -24.97 -1.69
N PRO A 68 -15.25 -26.25 -1.27
CA PRO A 68 -16.52 -26.95 -1.08
C PRO A 68 -17.39 -26.29 0.01
N LEU A 69 -16.79 -25.76 1.08
CA LEU A 69 -17.51 -25.06 2.16
C LEU A 69 -18.12 -23.72 1.70
N LEU A 70 -17.55 -23.08 0.68
CA LEU A 70 -18.16 -21.91 0.04
C LEU A 70 -19.29 -22.31 -0.91
N ALA A 71 -19.11 -23.41 -1.65
CA ALA A 71 -20.06 -23.90 -2.64
C ALA A 71 -21.37 -24.39 -2.01
N ASP A 72 -21.30 -25.15 -0.92
CA ASP A 72 -22.48 -25.64 -0.19
C ASP A 72 -23.17 -24.52 0.63
N GLY A 73 -22.40 -23.52 1.08
CA GLY A 73 -22.84 -22.41 1.92
C GLY A 73 -22.63 -22.62 3.41
N SER A 74 -21.81 -23.60 3.79
CA SER A 74 -21.30 -23.78 5.16
C SER A 74 -20.51 -22.56 5.62
N LEU A 75 -19.77 -21.93 4.70
CA LEU A 75 -19.04 -20.68 4.89
C LEU A 75 -19.44 -19.63 3.84
N ASN A 76 -19.14 -18.37 4.13
CA ASN A 76 -19.29 -17.25 3.21
C ASN A 76 -17.96 -16.49 3.04
N LEU A 77 -17.88 -15.60 2.04
CA LEU A 77 -16.66 -14.87 1.70
C LEU A 77 -16.12 -14.05 2.88
N THR A 78 -17.00 -13.40 3.64
CA THR A 78 -16.64 -12.60 4.82
C THR A 78 -15.99 -13.46 5.90
N THR A 79 -16.58 -14.61 6.20
CA THR A 79 -16.03 -15.58 7.17
C THR A 79 -14.65 -16.04 6.76
N VAL A 80 -14.45 -16.41 5.49
CA VAL A 80 -13.13 -16.82 4.98
C VAL A 80 -12.11 -15.69 5.13
N CYS A 81 -12.46 -14.45 4.81
CA CYS A 81 -11.56 -13.31 4.94
C CYS A 81 -11.14 -13.03 6.40
N LEU A 82 -12.07 -13.19 7.35
CA LEU A 82 -11.77 -13.02 8.79
C LEU A 82 -10.88 -14.12 9.33
N LEU A 83 -11.08 -15.36 8.89
CA LEU A 83 -10.33 -16.51 9.39
C LEU A 83 -8.96 -16.67 8.74
N ALA A 84 -8.81 -16.30 7.46
CA ALA A 84 -7.61 -16.54 6.67
C ALA A 84 -6.28 -16.17 7.36
N PRO A 85 -6.15 -15.03 8.08
CA PRO A 85 -4.92 -14.68 8.79
C PRO A 85 -4.56 -15.63 9.95
N HIS A 86 -5.55 -16.35 10.50
CA HIS A 86 -5.42 -17.19 11.69
C HIS A 86 -5.37 -18.69 11.36
N LEU A 87 -5.54 -19.07 10.09
CA LEU A 87 -5.47 -20.46 9.65
C LEU A 87 -4.01 -20.93 9.57
N THR A 88 -3.73 -22.07 10.21
CA THR A 88 -2.47 -22.80 10.17
C THR A 88 -2.70 -24.23 9.66
N SER A 89 -1.63 -24.95 9.33
CA SER A 89 -1.72 -26.38 8.98
C SER A 89 -2.43 -27.21 10.05
N ASP A 90 -2.30 -26.80 11.32
CA ASP A 90 -2.71 -27.62 12.45
C ASP A 90 -4.15 -27.31 12.88
N ASN A 91 -4.61 -26.05 12.75
CA ASN A 91 -5.92 -25.62 13.25
C ASN A 91 -7.02 -25.51 12.18
N HIS A 92 -6.67 -25.51 10.89
CA HIS A 92 -7.60 -25.06 9.85
C HIS A 92 -8.90 -25.86 9.78
N ARG A 93 -8.85 -27.20 9.95
CA ARG A 93 -10.04 -28.04 9.86
C ARG A 93 -11.02 -27.77 11.00
N GLU A 94 -10.50 -27.73 12.23
CA GLU A 94 -11.32 -27.48 13.43
C GLU A 94 -11.93 -26.08 13.40
N LEU A 95 -11.13 -25.07 13.06
CA LEU A 95 -11.54 -23.68 13.03
C LEU A 95 -12.57 -23.40 11.94
N LEU A 96 -12.39 -23.97 10.74
CA LEU A 96 -13.38 -23.85 9.65
C LEU A 96 -14.68 -24.58 9.99
N THR A 97 -14.60 -25.75 10.63
CA THR A 97 -15.77 -26.48 11.12
C THR A 97 -16.50 -25.69 12.21
N ALA A 98 -15.76 -25.13 13.16
CA ALA A 98 -16.32 -24.28 14.20
C ALA A 98 -16.96 -23.01 13.65
N ALA A 99 -16.60 -22.56 12.45
CA ALA A 99 -17.15 -21.36 11.82
C ALA A 99 -18.37 -21.62 10.91
N THR A 100 -18.78 -22.88 10.71
CA THR A 100 -19.89 -23.19 9.81
C THR A 100 -21.19 -22.56 10.30
N HIS A 101 -21.91 -21.89 9.39
CA HIS A 101 -23.19 -21.21 9.65
C HIS A 101 -23.18 -20.13 10.74
N LYS A 102 -22.00 -19.69 11.20
CA LYS A 102 -21.88 -18.59 12.15
C LYS A 102 -22.07 -17.24 11.48
N SER A 103 -22.69 -16.32 12.21
CA SER A 103 -22.76 -14.91 11.86
C SER A 103 -21.37 -14.26 11.95
N LYS A 104 -21.21 -13.10 11.29
CA LYS A 104 -19.96 -12.33 11.34
C LYS A 104 -19.48 -12.07 12.77
N ARG A 105 -20.39 -11.68 13.68
CA ARG A 105 -20.06 -11.38 15.08
C ARG A 105 -19.55 -12.60 15.84
N GLU A 106 -20.15 -13.76 15.60
CA GLU A 106 -19.73 -15.02 16.23
C GLU A 106 -18.37 -15.49 15.69
N VAL A 107 -18.09 -15.25 14.41
CA VAL A 107 -16.77 -15.48 13.81
C VAL A 107 -15.71 -14.54 14.41
N GLU A 108 -16.04 -13.25 14.60
CA GLU A 108 -15.15 -12.30 15.27
C GLU A 108 -14.84 -12.74 16.71
N HIS A 109 -15.84 -13.24 17.46
CA HIS A 109 -15.62 -13.81 18.79
C HIS A 109 -14.73 -15.06 18.77
N LEU A 110 -14.94 -15.94 17.79
CA LEU A 110 -14.07 -17.11 17.58
C LEU A 110 -12.62 -16.68 17.33
N VAL A 111 -12.41 -15.70 16.46
CA VAL A 111 -11.09 -15.12 16.17
C VAL A 111 -10.47 -14.50 17.42
N ALA A 112 -11.24 -13.74 18.21
CA ALA A 112 -10.77 -13.15 19.46
C ALA A 112 -10.35 -14.20 20.51
N THR A 113 -10.96 -15.38 20.48
CA THR A 113 -10.61 -16.51 21.37
C THR A 113 -9.24 -17.10 20.99
N ILE A 114 -8.94 -17.16 19.69
CA ILE A 114 -7.70 -17.75 19.15
C ILE A 114 -6.55 -16.74 19.16
N SER A 115 -6.86 -15.47 18.96
CA SER A 115 -5.90 -14.37 18.91
C SER A 115 -6.40 -13.21 19.77
N PRO A 116 -6.30 -13.32 21.11
CA PRO A 116 -6.71 -12.24 22.01
C PRO A 116 -5.89 -10.99 21.70
N GLN A 117 -6.58 -9.88 21.47
CA GLN A 117 -5.92 -8.59 21.33
C GLN A 117 -5.47 -8.11 22.72
N PRO A 118 -4.26 -7.56 22.87
CA PRO A 118 -3.82 -6.99 24.13
C PRO A 118 -4.75 -5.86 24.53
N ASP A 119 -5.01 -5.71 25.83
CA ASP A 119 -5.85 -4.64 26.35
C ASP A 119 -5.32 -3.29 25.84
N PRO A 120 -6.17 -2.43 25.25
CA PRO A 120 -5.73 -1.12 24.82
C PRO A 120 -5.23 -0.35 26.05
N PRO A 121 -4.08 0.35 25.95
CA PRO A 121 -3.57 1.11 27.08
C PRO A 121 -4.62 2.14 27.52
N THR A 122 -4.90 2.19 28.82
CA THR A 122 -5.80 3.19 29.42
C THR A 122 -5.26 4.60 29.17
N SER A 123 -5.80 5.26 28.14
CA SER A 123 -5.49 6.64 27.79
C SER A 123 -6.62 7.56 28.24
N VAL A 124 -6.39 8.29 29.35
CA VAL A 124 -7.28 9.39 29.75
C VAL A 124 -6.98 10.59 28.84
N ARG A 125 -7.73 10.70 27.74
CA ARG A 125 -7.72 11.91 26.90
C ARG A 125 -8.54 12.98 27.63
N ARG A 126 -7.90 14.09 27.99
CA ARG A 126 -8.60 15.28 28.51
C ARG A 126 -9.58 15.77 27.43
N LEU A 127 -10.88 15.72 27.73
CA LEU A 127 -11.90 16.30 26.86
C LEU A 127 -11.60 17.81 26.68
N PRO A 128 -11.78 18.37 25.48
CA PRO A 128 -11.65 19.82 25.29
C PRO A 128 -12.56 20.51 26.30
N THR A 129 -12.03 21.48 27.04
CA THR A 129 -12.82 22.33 27.92
C THR A 129 -13.95 22.92 27.08
N PRO A 130 -15.23 22.71 27.43
CA PRO A 130 -16.30 23.37 26.72
C PRO A 130 -16.04 24.87 26.80
N LYS A 131 -15.87 25.52 25.64
CA LYS A 131 -15.90 26.98 25.57
C LYS A 131 -17.29 27.37 26.06
N ILE A 132 -17.36 27.86 27.29
CA ILE A 132 -18.54 28.53 27.81
C ILE A 132 -18.73 29.74 26.89
N ALA A 133 -19.68 29.64 25.95
CA ALA A 133 -20.22 30.81 25.31
C ALA A 133 -20.78 31.68 26.44
N GLN A 134 -20.22 32.88 26.61
CA GLN A 134 -20.75 33.87 27.54
C GLN A 134 -22.20 34.15 27.15
N ARG A 135 -23.13 33.59 27.92
CA ARG A 135 -24.55 33.88 27.79
C ARG A 135 -24.82 35.11 28.64
N VAL A 136 -25.19 36.19 27.97
CA VAL A 136 -25.71 37.42 28.59
C VAL A 136 -26.90 37.05 29.49
N PRO A 137 -27.00 37.58 30.72
CA PRO A 137 -28.04 37.16 31.65
C PRO A 137 -29.38 37.82 31.30
N SER A 138 -30.40 37.00 31.04
CA SER A 138 -31.80 37.41 31.18
C SER A 138 -32.38 36.67 32.38
N ILE A 139 -33.11 37.45 33.18
CA ILE A 139 -33.63 37.16 34.52
C ILE A 139 -34.90 36.28 34.46
N GLU A 140 -35.17 35.57 35.58
CA GLU A 140 -36.44 34.97 36.08
C GLU A 140 -36.71 33.45 35.89
N PRO A 141 -37.54 32.80 36.77
CA PRO A 141 -37.08 31.75 37.68
C PRO A 141 -37.95 30.45 37.61
N PRO A 142 -38.04 29.56 38.64
CA PRO A 142 -37.51 28.20 38.58
C PRO A 142 -38.58 27.09 38.58
N GLN A 143 -38.38 26.00 37.81
CA GLN A 143 -39.09 24.74 38.05
C GLN A 143 -38.23 23.49 37.85
N SER A 144 -38.10 22.76 38.97
CA SER A 144 -37.93 21.31 39.16
C SER A 144 -38.07 20.41 37.93
N ARG A 145 -37.12 19.49 37.70
CA ARG A 145 -37.18 18.08 38.14
C ARG A 145 -36.06 17.23 37.49
N LEU A 146 -35.72 16.14 38.19
CA LEU A 146 -34.72 15.10 37.96
C LEU A 146 -34.65 14.48 36.55
N GLU A 147 -33.43 14.17 36.08
CA GLU A 147 -32.93 12.82 35.70
C GLU A 147 -31.52 12.87 35.07
N PRO A 148 -30.59 11.93 35.38
CA PRO A 148 -29.32 11.79 34.66
C PRO A 148 -29.46 10.87 33.43
N PRO A 149 -29.00 11.26 32.22
CA PRO A 149 -28.92 10.34 31.08
C PRO A 149 -27.67 9.44 31.17
N ALA A 150 -27.85 8.19 30.77
CA ALA A 150 -26.86 7.11 30.76
C ALA A 150 -25.53 7.48 30.08
N PRO A 151 -24.39 6.89 30.50
CA PRO A 151 -23.11 7.15 29.87
C PRO A 151 -23.09 6.57 28.45
N ALA A 152 -23.01 7.46 27.47
CA ALA A 152 -22.68 7.11 26.09
C ALA A 152 -21.28 6.47 26.05
N MET A 153 -21.22 5.19 25.71
CA MET A 153 -19.97 4.46 25.50
C MET A 153 -19.22 5.07 24.31
N CYS A 154 -18.17 5.86 24.60
CA CYS A 154 -17.21 6.27 23.59
C CYS A 154 -16.32 5.07 23.23
N ARG A 155 -16.43 4.60 21.98
CA ARG A 155 -15.56 3.58 21.40
C ARG A 155 -14.10 4.08 21.42
N PRO A 156 -13.11 3.26 21.83
CA PRO A 156 -11.71 3.60 21.62
C PRO A 156 -11.46 3.63 20.10
N ALA A 157 -10.96 4.77 19.62
CA ALA A 157 -10.50 4.91 18.25
C ALA A 157 -9.31 3.97 18.06
N THR A 158 -9.53 2.88 17.33
CA THR A 158 -8.46 2.16 16.61
C THR A 158 -7.59 3.19 15.88
N PRO A 159 -6.27 2.96 15.73
CA PRO A 159 -5.45 3.81 14.86
C PRO A 159 -6.06 3.79 13.47
N GLU A 160 -6.83 4.84 13.16
CA GLU A 160 -7.46 4.95 11.86
C GLU A 160 -6.33 5.11 10.84
N PRO A 161 -6.38 4.35 9.73
CA PRO A 161 -5.45 4.58 8.63
C PRO A 161 -5.54 6.05 8.20
N ALA A 162 -4.48 6.58 7.60
CA ALA A 162 -4.48 7.95 7.10
C ALA A 162 -5.65 8.13 6.11
N ILE A 163 -6.74 8.76 6.55
CA ILE A 163 -7.92 9.00 5.72
C ILE A 163 -7.60 10.24 4.88
N VAL A 164 -7.48 10.03 3.57
CA VAL A 164 -7.66 11.10 2.58
C VAL A 164 -9.10 11.01 2.11
N ALA A 165 -10.00 11.75 2.76
CA ALA A 165 -11.40 11.81 2.37
C ALA A 165 -11.66 13.10 1.57
N PRO A 166 -12.30 13.03 0.39
CA PRO A 166 -12.77 14.22 -0.31
C PRO A 166 -13.86 14.89 0.54
N LEU A 167 -13.65 16.15 0.93
CA LEU A 167 -14.65 16.98 1.63
C LEU A 167 -15.50 17.79 0.64
N ALA A 168 -14.91 18.12 -0.52
CA ALA A 168 -15.47 18.86 -1.65
C ALA A 168 -14.58 18.57 -2.88
N PRO A 169 -15.00 18.85 -4.13
CA PRO A 169 -14.26 18.50 -5.36
C PRO A 169 -12.80 19.00 -5.43
N GLU A 170 -12.40 19.96 -4.57
CA GLU A 170 -11.03 20.51 -4.54
C GLU A 170 -10.42 20.56 -3.12
N ARG A 171 -11.03 19.88 -2.13
CA ARG A 171 -10.54 19.90 -0.75
C ARG A 171 -10.52 18.51 -0.16
N TYR A 172 -9.32 18.08 0.24
CA TYR A 172 -9.08 16.78 0.84
C TYR A 172 -8.72 16.96 2.31
N LYS A 173 -9.35 16.20 3.20
CA LYS A 173 -8.90 16.11 4.59
C LYS A 173 -7.75 15.13 4.63
N VAL A 174 -6.57 15.56 5.11
CA VAL A 174 -5.43 14.69 5.35
C VAL A 174 -5.20 14.61 6.86
N GLN A 175 -5.33 13.41 7.44
CA GLN A 175 -5.12 13.18 8.87
C GLN A 175 -4.24 11.95 9.07
N PHE A 176 -3.11 12.11 9.76
CA PHE A 176 -2.20 11.02 10.10
C PHE A 176 -1.47 11.32 11.41
N THR A 177 -1.04 10.27 12.10
CA THR A 177 -0.21 10.37 13.30
C THR A 177 1.25 10.42 12.91
N VAL A 178 2.03 11.29 13.54
CA VAL A 178 3.48 11.46 13.29
C VAL A 178 4.31 11.15 14.52
N SER A 179 5.55 10.75 14.30
CA SER A 179 6.53 10.56 15.38
C SER A 179 6.88 11.88 16.06
N ARG A 180 7.43 11.81 17.29
CA ARG A 180 7.97 12.99 18.02
C ARG A 180 9.03 13.73 17.19
N GLU A 181 9.89 12.99 16.51
CA GLU A 181 10.95 13.56 15.66
C GLU A 181 10.35 14.35 14.48
N THR A 182 9.36 13.78 13.80
CA THR A 182 8.63 14.44 12.70
C THR A 182 7.91 15.69 13.18
N TYR A 183 7.30 15.65 14.35
CA TYR A 183 6.68 16.84 14.97
C TYR A 183 7.72 17.93 15.28
N GLY A 184 8.91 17.55 15.76
CA GLY A 184 10.04 18.46 15.93
C GLY A 184 10.46 19.14 14.62
N LYS A 185 10.55 18.37 13.53
CA LYS A 185 10.84 18.91 12.18
C LYS A 185 9.77 19.91 11.72
N LEU A 186 8.49 19.61 11.94
CA LEU A 186 7.38 20.53 11.61
C LEU A 186 7.46 21.83 12.42
N ARG A 187 7.72 21.75 13.73
CA ARG A 187 7.87 22.93 14.59
C ARG A 187 9.05 23.79 14.15
N ARG A 188 10.19 23.15 13.85
CA ARG A 188 11.36 23.86 13.33
C ARG A 188 11.08 24.55 11.99
N ALA A 189 10.36 23.88 11.09
CA ALA A 189 9.94 24.48 9.83
C ALA A 189 9.02 25.68 10.04
N GLN A 190 8.06 25.61 10.98
CA GLN A 190 7.19 26.73 11.34
C GLN A 190 7.98 27.95 11.83
N GLU A 191 8.97 27.75 12.71
CA GLU A 191 9.86 28.82 13.19
C GLU A 191 10.62 29.49 12.06
N LEU A 192 11.30 28.70 11.22
CA LEU A 192 12.13 29.21 10.13
C LEU A 192 11.32 29.88 9.02
N LEU A 193 10.09 29.42 8.79
CA LEU A 193 9.21 29.95 7.75
C LEU A 193 8.30 31.08 8.23
N ARG A 194 8.43 31.59 9.46
CA ARG A 194 7.54 32.65 9.99
C ARG A 194 7.44 33.89 9.09
N HIS A 195 8.49 34.24 8.37
CA HIS A 195 8.46 35.38 7.44
C HIS A 195 7.68 35.09 6.15
N THR A 196 7.56 33.84 5.74
CA THR A 196 6.86 33.45 4.50
C THR A 196 5.49 32.80 4.76
N VAL A 197 5.30 32.21 5.93
CA VAL A 197 4.04 31.63 6.42
C VAL A 197 3.79 32.19 7.83
N PRO A 198 3.25 33.41 7.95
CA PRO A 198 3.12 34.11 9.24
C PRO A 198 2.32 33.33 10.30
N ASN A 199 1.29 32.61 9.86
CA ASN A 199 0.42 31.83 10.75
C ASN A 199 0.97 30.41 11.04
N GLY A 200 2.12 30.05 10.47
CA GLY A 200 2.71 28.73 10.63
C GLY A 200 1.81 27.59 10.17
N ASP A 201 0.94 27.83 9.19
CA ASP A 201 -0.04 26.83 8.73
C ASP A 201 0.66 25.53 8.29
N PRO A 202 0.38 24.39 8.97
CA PRO A 202 0.95 23.10 8.59
C PRO A 202 0.60 22.69 7.15
N GLY A 203 -0.56 23.09 6.63
CA GLY A 203 -0.98 22.81 5.25
C GLY A 203 -0.03 23.44 4.24
N ALA A 204 0.20 24.76 4.34
CA ALA A 204 1.15 25.48 3.49
C ALA A 204 2.59 24.97 3.61
N ILE A 205 3.03 24.58 4.80
CA ILE A 205 4.37 24.01 5.00
C ILE A 205 4.47 22.63 4.35
N PHE A 206 3.44 21.81 4.50
CA PHE A 206 3.37 20.48 3.90
C PHE A 206 3.37 20.54 2.37
N ASP A 207 2.60 21.45 1.77
CA ASP A 207 2.59 21.68 0.32
C ASP A 207 3.97 22.08 -0.22
N ARG A 208 4.66 23.01 0.44
CA ARG A 208 6.03 23.38 0.08
C ARG A 208 7.02 22.22 0.21
N ALA A 209 6.88 21.43 1.27
CA ALA A 209 7.71 20.23 1.46
C ALA A 209 7.48 19.22 0.34
N LEU A 210 6.23 18.98 -0.05
CA LEU A 210 5.88 18.11 -1.18
C LEU A 210 6.43 18.66 -2.50
N THR A 211 6.35 19.97 -2.72
CA THR A 211 6.89 20.61 -3.93
C THR A 211 8.40 20.36 -4.07
N VAL A 212 9.16 20.52 -2.99
CA VAL A 212 10.61 20.27 -3.00
C VAL A 212 10.91 18.78 -3.17
N LEU A 213 10.20 17.91 -2.44
CA LEU A 213 10.37 16.46 -2.52
C LEU A 213 10.06 15.93 -3.91
N LEU A 214 9.01 16.43 -4.56
CA LEU A 214 8.66 16.06 -5.94
C LEU A 214 9.77 16.46 -6.90
N ALA A 215 10.28 17.69 -6.83
CA ALA A 215 11.38 18.13 -7.69
C ALA A 215 12.65 17.28 -7.52
N GLU A 216 12.97 16.87 -6.28
CA GLU A 216 14.09 15.98 -6.00
C GLU A 216 13.87 14.58 -6.59
N VAL A 217 12.69 13.97 -6.34
CA VAL A 217 12.36 12.62 -6.80
C VAL A 217 12.26 12.55 -8.32
N GLU A 218 11.68 13.56 -8.98
CA GLU A 218 11.61 13.65 -10.44
C GLU A 218 13.00 13.79 -11.08
N LYS A 219 13.91 14.56 -10.46
CA LYS A 219 15.31 14.64 -10.90
C LYS A 219 15.99 13.28 -10.79
N GLN A 220 15.80 12.56 -9.69
CA GLN A 220 16.45 11.26 -9.45
C GLN A 220 15.89 10.15 -10.36
N LYS A 221 14.56 10.04 -10.46
CA LYS A 221 13.89 8.96 -11.19
C LYS A 221 13.81 9.24 -12.69
N CYS A 222 13.31 10.41 -13.06
CA CYS A 222 13.01 10.76 -14.45
C CYS A 222 14.19 11.44 -15.15
N GLY A 223 15.21 11.87 -14.39
CA GLY A 223 16.31 12.70 -14.91
C GLY A 223 15.89 14.16 -15.14
N ALA A 224 14.76 14.60 -14.57
CA ALA A 224 14.19 15.93 -14.79
C ALA A 224 15.20 17.05 -14.46
N THR A 225 15.28 18.05 -15.34
CA THR A 225 16.13 19.22 -15.15
C THR A 225 15.63 20.39 -15.98
N ALA A 226 15.69 21.61 -15.42
CA ALA A 226 15.29 22.83 -16.11
C ALA A 226 16.27 23.27 -17.22
N ARG A 227 17.53 22.83 -17.17
CA ARG A 227 18.58 23.20 -18.14
C ARG A 227 19.36 21.96 -18.60
N PRO A 228 18.81 21.18 -19.56
CA PRO A 228 19.51 20.03 -20.11
C PRO A 228 20.73 20.48 -20.92
N ARG A 229 21.89 19.86 -20.69
CA ARG A 229 23.05 19.99 -21.58
C ARG A 229 22.82 19.14 -22.85
N GLY A 230 23.38 19.57 -23.98
CA GLY A 230 23.35 18.80 -25.22
C GLY A 230 23.87 17.38 -25.01
N ALA A 231 23.17 16.39 -25.56
CA ALA A 231 23.55 15.00 -25.45
C ALA A 231 24.82 14.75 -26.27
N ARG A 232 25.90 14.25 -25.64
CA ARG A 232 26.95 13.53 -26.39
C ARG A 232 26.37 12.17 -26.78
N PRO A 233 26.53 11.71 -28.03
CA PRO A 233 26.14 10.36 -28.41
C PRO A 233 26.95 9.39 -27.57
N ALA A 234 26.28 8.75 -26.61
CA ALA A 234 26.87 7.71 -25.80
C ALA A 234 26.12 6.42 -26.14
N ALA A 235 26.57 5.72 -27.19
CA ALA A 235 26.38 4.28 -27.27
C ALA A 235 27.21 3.67 -26.14
N SER A 236 26.67 3.74 -24.92
CA SER A 236 27.37 3.27 -23.73
C SER A 236 27.04 1.78 -23.57
N SER A 237 28.05 0.94 -23.75
CA SER A 237 28.08 -0.46 -23.27
C SER A 237 28.00 -0.57 -21.75
N SER A 238 27.84 0.54 -21.03
CA SER A 238 27.62 0.57 -19.59
C SER A 238 26.14 0.38 -19.24
N ARG A 239 25.90 -0.33 -18.13
CA ARG A 239 24.56 -0.52 -17.53
C ARG A 239 23.98 0.77 -16.93
N ARG A 240 24.81 1.79 -16.64
CA ARG A 240 24.33 3.08 -16.12
C ARG A 240 23.64 3.87 -17.23
N ILE A 241 22.35 4.16 -17.04
CA ILE A 241 21.54 4.91 -18.01
C ILE A 241 21.80 6.42 -17.89
N PRO A 242 22.22 7.10 -18.96
CA PRO A 242 22.41 8.56 -18.96
C PRO A 242 21.12 9.32 -18.65
N ALA A 243 21.24 10.48 -17.99
CA ALA A 243 20.07 11.30 -17.62
C ALA A 243 19.26 11.82 -18.83
N ALA A 244 19.91 12.02 -19.98
CA ALA A 244 19.21 12.39 -21.23
C ALA A 244 18.28 11.27 -21.70
N VAL A 245 18.80 10.04 -21.76
CA VAL A 245 18.03 8.85 -22.12
C VAL A 245 16.90 8.60 -21.12
N LYS A 246 17.17 8.76 -19.81
CA LYS A 246 16.13 8.66 -18.77
C LYS A 246 14.95 9.61 -19.00
N ARG A 247 15.22 10.88 -19.32
CA ARG A 247 14.20 11.89 -19.59
C ARG A 247 13.38 11.54 -20.82
N GLU A 248 14.06 11.15 -21.90
CA GLU A 248 13.43 10.80 -23.17
C GLU A 248 12.48 9.62 -23.00
N VAL A 249 12.97 8.50 -22.43
CA VAL A 249 12.16 7.30 -22.16
C VAL A 249 11.00 7.62 -21.22
N TRP A 250 11.24 8.40 -20.16
CA TRP A 250 10.18 8.76 -19.22
C TRP A 250 9.07 9.61 -19.85
N ALA A 251 9.46 10.59 -20.67
CA ALA A 251 8.52 11.44 -21.40
C ALA A 251 7.73 10.64 -22.43
N ARG A 252 8.41 9.83 -23.26
CA ARG A 252 7.78 8.94 -24.26
C ARG A 252 6.76 8.01 -23.62
N ASP A 253 7.12 7.41 -22.48
CA ASP A 253 6.27 6.44 -21.80
C ASP A 253 5.25 7.11 -20.86
N GLY A 254 5.28 8.44 -20.69
CA GLY A 254 4.32 9.19 -19.89
C GLY A 254 4.32 8.85 -18.40
N GLY A 255 5.47 8.39 -17.86
CA GLY A 255 5.58 7.94 -16.47
C GLY A 255 4.61 6.80 -16.13
N ARG A 256 4.40 5.89 -17.08
CA ARG A 256 3.51 4.72 -16.97
C ARG A 256 4.18 3.52 -17.60
N CYS A 257 3.95 2.32 -17.05
CA CYS A 257 4.42 1.07 -17.63
C CYS A 257 4.07 1.00 -19.13
N ALA A 258 5.06 0.73 -19.98
CA ALA A 258 4.90 0.64 -21.43
C ALA A 258 4.55 -0.79 -21.89
N PHE A 259 4.43 -1.76 -20.96
CA PHE A 259 4.04 -3.13 -21.30
C PHE A 259 2.63 -3.15 -21.88
N VAL A 260 2.44 -3.87 -22.99
CA VAL A 260 1.16 -4.07 -23.65
C VAL A 260 0.84 -5.56 -23.57
N GLY A 261 -0.20 -5.90 -22.83
CA GLY A 261 -0.74 -7.24 -22.78
C GLY A 261 -2.01 -7.38 -23.62
N VAL A 262 -2.69 -8.52 -23.47
CA VAL A 262 -3.91 -8.85 -24.24
C VAL A 262 -5.03 -7.82 -24.05
N ASN A 263 -5.24 -7.31 -22.83
CA ASN A 263 -6.25 -6.28 -22.55
C ASN A 263 -5.71 -4.85 -22.67
N GLY A 264 -4.55 -4.69 -23.32
CA GLY A 264 -3.93 -3.40 -23.60
C GLY A 264 -2.81 -3.04 -22.65
N ARG A 265 -2.50 -1.73 -22.62
CA ARG A 265 -1.34 -1.19 -21.94
C ARG A 265 -1.53 -1.17 -20.42
N CYS A 266 -0.51 -1.62 -19.70
CA CYS A 266 -0.48 -1.54 -18.25
C CYS A 266 -0.67 -0.11 -17.74
N THR A 267 -1.56 0.05 -16.76
CA THR A 267 -1.93 1.34 -16.17
C THR A 267 -1.05 1.75 -14.99
N GLU A 268 -0.08 0.92 -14.60
CA GLU A 268 0.78 1.14 -13.43
C GLU A 268 1.71 2.34 -13.60
N ARG A 269 1.80 3.16 -12.55
CA ARG A 269 2.66 4.36 -12.48
C ARG A 269 3.66 4.27 -11.31
N GLY A 270 3.45 3.34 -10.39
CA GLY A 270 4.35 3.05 -9.28
C GLY A 270 5.43 2.03 -9.63
N PHE A 271 6.51 2.03 -8.84
CA PHE A 271 7.60 1.06 -8.95
C PHE A 271 8.13 0.85 -10.38
N LEU A 272 8.22 1.95 -11.15
CA LEU A 272 8.72 1.93 -12.51
C LEU A 272 10.25 1.76 -12.53
N GLU A 273 10.70 0.90 -13.44
CA GLU A 273 12.08 0.54 -13.70
C GLU A 273 12.36 0.77 -15.20
N TYR A 274 13.57 1.19 -15.52
CA TYR A 274 14.03 1.25 -16.90
C TYR A 274 14.42 -0.16 -17.35
N HIS A 275 13.58 -0.75 -18.18
CA HIS A 275 13.72 -2.10 -18.70
C HIS A 275 14.40 -2.04 -20.08
N HIS A 276 15.43 -2.87 -20.25
CA HIS A 276 16.06 -3.10 -21.54
C HIS A 276 15.26 -4.15 -22.32
N VAL A 277 14.70 -3.77 -23.48
CA VAL A 277 13.88 -4.64 -24.34
C VAL A 277 14.68 -5.84 -24.83
N GLN A 278 15.87 -5.59 -25.40
CA GLN A 278 16.93 -6.58 -25.44
C GLN A 278 17.71 -6.45 -24.13
N PRO A 279 17.74 -7.47 -23.26
CA PRO A 279 18.39 -7.37 -21.98
C PRO A 279 19.87 -6.96 -22.10
N PHE A 280 20.34 -6.17 -21.14
CA PHE A 280 21.75 -5.77 -21.11
C PHE A 280 22.71 -6.98 -21.04
N ALA A 281 22.30 -8.07 -20.39
CA ALA A 281 23.08 -9.32 -20.33
C ALA A 281 23.33 -9.93 -21.72
N ASP A 282 22.45 -9.66 -22.68
CA ASP A 282 22.51 -10.17 -24.05
C ASP A 282 22.95 -9.08 -25.05
N GLY A 283 23.73 -8.11 -24.57
CA GLY A 283 24.29 -7.04 -25.40
C GLY A 283 23.37 -5.84 -25.63
N GLY A 284 22.22 -5.78 -24.96
CA GLY A 284 21.30 -4.65 -25.04
C GLY A 284 21.93 -3.32 -24.58
N LEU A 285 21.90 -2.32 -25.45
CA LEU A 285 22.46 -0.99 -25.16
C LEU A 285 21.53 -0.15 -24.27
N SER A 286 22.11 0.77 -23.49
CA SER A 286 21.36 1.72 -22.64
C SER A 286 20.93 2.98 -23.43
N VAL A 287 20.26 2.78 -24.56
CA VAL A 287 19.75 3.82 -25.48
C VAL A 287 18.22 3.90 -25.41
N ALA A 288 17.63 5.02 -25.84
CA ALA A 288 16.19 5.27 -25.67
C ALA A 288 15.32 4.27 -26.43
N GLU A 289 15.80 3.79 -27.58
CA GLU A 289 15.12 2.81 -28.44
C GLU A 289 15.03 1.44 -27.77
N ASN A 290 16.08 1.05 -27.03
CA ASN A 290 16.14 -0.24 -26.32
C ASN A 290 15.60 -0.16 -24.89
N LEU A 291 15.28 1.03 -24.38
CA LEU A 291 14.80 1.21 -23.01
C LEU A 291 13.32 1.57 -22.99
N GLN A 292 12.56 0.93 -22.11
CA GLN A 292 11.16 1.25 -21.84
C GLN A 292 10.90 1.26 -20.33
N LEU A 293 9.91 2.04 -19.88
CA LEU A 293 9.43 1.95 -18.51
C LEU A 293 8.62 0.66 -18.34
N ARG A 294 8.94 -0.08 -17.28
CA ARG A 294 8.15 -1.22 -16.82
C ARG A 294 7.88 -1.08 -15.35
N CYS A 295 6.68 -1.45 -14.89
CA CYS A 295 6.51 -1.67 -13.46
C CYS A 295 7.34 -2.87 -13.03
N ARG A 296 7.70 -2.95 -11.74
CA ARG A 296 8.48 -4.07 -11.20
C ARG A 296 7.89 -5.45 -11.57
N ALA A 297 6.57 -5.56 -11.60
CA ALA A 297 5.88 -6.80 -11.96
C ALA A 297 6.10 -7.19 -13.43
N HIS A 298 5.92 -6.26 -14.37
CA HIS A 298 6.15 -6.51 -15.80
C HIS A 298 7.63 -6.64 -16.16
N ASN A 299 8.53 -5.91 -15.49
CA ASN A 299 9.96 -6.11 -15.68
C ASN A 299 10.37 -7.55 -15.27
N ALA A 300 9.85 -8.03 -14.13
CA ALA A 300 10.09 -9.42 -13.70
C ALA A 300 9.42 -10.44 -14.64
N TYR A 301 8.24 -10.14 -15.16
CA TYR A 301 7.54 -10.97 -16.14
C TYR A 301 8.35 -11.16 -17.42
N GLU A 302 8.76 -10.06 -18.08
CA GLU A 302 9.54 -10.13 -19.31
C GLU A 302 10.92 -10.75 -19.10
N ALA A 303 11.58 -10.49 -17.95
CA ALA A 303 12.82 -11.19 -17.61
C ALA A 303 12.60 -12.72 -17.52
N GLY A 304 11.50 -13.16 -16.91
CA GLY A 304 11.16 -14.59 -16.84
C GLY A 304 10.81 -15.19 -18.19
N GLN A 305 10.16 -14.44 -19.09
CA GLN A 305 9.89 -14.88 -20.46
C GLN A 305 11.18 -15.02 -21.28
N TRP A 306 12.12 -14.09 -21.10
CA TRP A 306 13.36 -14.05 -21.86
C TRP A 306 14.38 -15.09 -21.38
N PHE A 307 14.64 -15.14 -20.07
CA PHE A 307 15.68 -16.00 -19.49
C PHE A 307 15.16 -17.35 -18.98
N GLY A 308 13.85 -17.54 -18.93
CA GLY A 308 13.22 -18.74 -18.38
C GLY A 308 13.19 -18.80 -16.84
N PRO A 309 12.67 -19.90 -16.28
CA PRO A 309 12.35 -20.03 -14.86
C PRO A 309 13.57 -20.13 -13.93
N LEU A 310 14.78 -20.34 -14.48
CA LEU A 310 16.03 -20.42 -13.70
C LEU A 310 16.68 -19.05 -13.44
N PHE A 311 16.10 -17.96 -13.98
CA PHE A 311 16.62 -16.62 -13.73
C PHE A 311 16.28 -16.13 -12.31
N VAL A 312 17.27 -16.19 -11.43
CA VAL A 312 17.20 -15.58 -10.10
C VAL A 312 17.56 -14.11 -10.23
N ARG A 313 16.54 -13.25 -10.24
CA ARG A 313 16.76 -11.83 -9.96
C ARG A 313 17.22 -11.75 -8.49
N GLU A 314 18.33 -11.06 -8.21
CA GLU A 314 18.71 -10.74 -6.83
C GLU A 314 17.47 -10.18 -6.14
N VAL A 315 16.95 -10.92 -5.15
CA VAL A 315 15.89 -10.43 -4.30
C VAL A 315 16.56 -9.33 -3.50
N PRO A 316 16.23 -8.04 -3.70
CA PRO A 316 16.73 -7.01 -2.80
C PRO A 316 16.31 -7.48 -1.41
N ALA A 317 17.26 -7.57 -0.48
CA ALA A 317 17.00 -7.97 0.90
C ALA A 317 15.65 -7.36 1.28
N ALA A 318 14.68 -8.22 1.58
CA ALA A 318 13.37 -7.76 1.98
C ALA A 318 13.64 -6.66 3.01
N TRP A 319 13.09 -5.47 2.81
CA TRP A 319 12.97 -4.54 3.90
C TRP A 319 12.08 -5.24 4.91
N LEU A 320 12.67 -6.13 5.72
CA LEU A 320 12.21 -6.45 7.04
C LEU A 320 12.09 -5.06 7.65
N THR A 321 10.86 -4.57 7.71
CA THR A 321 10.44 -3.61 8.71
C THR A 321 11.05 -4.09 10.00
N ARG A 322 12.18 -3.48 10.38
CA ARG A 322 12.89 -3.74 11.62
C ARG A 322 12.02 -3.16 12.72
N THR A 323 10.95 -3.89 13.04
CA THR A 323 10.19 -3.71 14.26
C THR A 323 11.09 -4.20 15.38
N GLY A 324 11.52 -3.29 16.25
CA GLY A 324 12.28 -3.62 17.45
C GLY A 324 13.65 -2.96 17.49
N SER A 325 13.70 -1.85 18.25
CA SER A 325 14.79 -1.48 19.17
C SER A 325 16.21 -1.99 18.86
N GLY A 326 17.05 -1.09 18.33
CA GLY A 326 18.51 -1.16 18.46
C GLY A 326 19.01 0.03 19.27
N PRO A 327 20.10 -0.11 20.04
CA PRO A 327 20.47 0.79 21.12
C PRO A 327 20.99 2.14 20.64
N SER A 328 20.92 3.10 21.56
CA SER A 328 21.34 4.49 21.43
C SER A 328 22.71 4.67 20.79
N SER A 329 22.79 5.71 19.98
CA SER A 329 23.99 6.27 19.37
C SER A 329 25.05 6.64 20.40
N GLU A 330 26.14 5.88 20.42
CA GLU A 330 27.50 6.35 20.69
C GLU A 330 28.46 5.26 20.17
N VAL A 331 29.60 5.66 19.61
CA VAL A 331 30.56 4.83 18.83
C VAL A 331 30.25 4.71 17.33
N ALA A 332 30.11 5.85 16.66
CA ALA A 332 30.38 6.00 15.22
C ALA A 332 31.28 7.22 14.97
N ALA A 333 32.37 7.30 15.73
CA ALA A 333 33.43 8.29 15.53
C ALA A 333 34.77 7.62 15.82
N ARG A 334 35.32 6.91 14.83
CA ARG A 334 36.75 6.64 14.58
C ARG A 334 36.89 5.53 13.52
N ALA A 335 37.02 5.92 12.26
CA ALA A 335 37.75 5.16 11.23
C ALA A 335 37.85 5.99 9.93
N PHE A 336 38.55 7.12 10.00
CA PHE A 336 39.14 7.79 8.84
C PHE A 336 40.60 8.09 9.22
N SER A 337 41.51 7.16 8.95
CA SER A 337 42.94 7.41 8.67
C SER A 337 43.75 6.11 8.57
N ALA A 338 44.63 6.07 7.56
CA ALA A 338 45.72 5.12 7.27
C ALA A 338 45.26 3.70 6.86
N THR A 339 45.78 3.06 5.79
CA THR A 339 47.15 3.07 5.26
C THR A 339 47.14 2.48 3.83
N MET A 340 47.90 3.07 2.89
CA MET A 340 48.37 2.35 1.68
C MET A 340 49.53 1.41 2.06
N PRO A 341 49.74 0.31 1.34
CA PRO A 341 51.07 -0.24 1.17
C PRO A 341 51.59 0.01 -0.25
N SER A 342 52.79 0.56 -0.30
CA SER A 342 53.70 0.51 -1.45
C SER A 342 54.15 -0.93 -1.68
N GLY A 343 54.18 -1.34 -2.95
CA GLY A 343 54.67 -2.62 -3.43
C GLY A 343 54.41 -2.72 -4.93
#